data_AF-A0AAU3IIQ1-F1
#
_entry.id   AF-A0AAU3IIQ1-F1
#
_cell.length_a   1.000
_cell.length_b   1.000
_cell.length_c   1.000
_cell.angle_alpha   90.00
_cell.angle_beta   90.00
_cell.angle_gamma   90.00
#
_symmetry.space_group_name_H-M   'P 1'
#
loop_
_entity.id
_entity.type
_entity.pdbx_description
1 polymer ?
#
loop_
_entity_poly.entity_id
_entity_poly.type
_entity_poly.pdbx_seq_one_letter_code
_entity_poly.pdbx_strand_id
1 'polypeptide(L)'
;MVNLLAVFGRFPVLRAIAFGSVPPQREPDVTGHHCFAKTGPHGERMVRVIFADSDRMLETATVDGLVTEDSATPVGRRDLALMYAERYAQLLSEAWQPDVIAPPHP
;
A
#
# COMPACT_ATOMS: atom_id res chain seq x y z
N MET A 1 0.50 9.51 -32.62
CA MET A 1 -0.35 8.61 -31.81
C MET A 1 -0.46 9.18 -30.42
N VAL A 2 -1.61 9.71 -30.03
CA VAL A 2 -1.82 10.23 -28.67
C VAL A 2 -2.28 9.07 -27.79
N ASN A 3 -1.54 8.78 -26.73
CA ASN A 3 -1.83 7.72 -25.78
C ASN A 3 -3.03 8.14 -24.91
N LEU A 4 -4.24 7.76 -25.32
CA LEU A 4 -5.49 8.18 -24.67
C LEU A 4 -5.56 7.78 -23.19
N LEU A 5 -4.83 6.76 -22.75
CA LEU A 5 -4.78 6.34 -21.33
C LEU A 5 -4.25 7.44 -20.39
N ALA A 6 -3.37 8.32 -20.86
CA ALA A 6 -2.80 9.38 -20.03
C ALA A 6 -3.77 10.55 -19.78
N VAL A 7 -4.82 10.68 -20.60
CA VAL A 7 -5.82 11.76 -20.46
C VAL A 7 -6.91 11.38 -19.45
N PHE A 8 -7.24 10.09 -19.34
CA PHE A 8 -8.30 9.60 -18.46
C PHE A 8 -7.91 9.53 -16.97
N GLY A 9 -6.62 9.62 -16.63
CA GLY A 9 -6.17 9.71 -15.24
C GLY A 9 -6.50 11.05 -14.56
N ARG A 10 -6.84 12.09 -15.34
CA ARG A 10 -6.98 13.47 -14.85
C ARG A 10 -8.43 13.96 -14.69
N PHE A 11 -9.42 13.16 -15.12
CA PHE A 11 -10.84 13.53 -15.08
C PHE A 11 -11.70 12.33 -14.69
N PRO A 12 -12.07 12.18 -13.40
CA PRO A 12 -12.92 11.06 -12.93
C PRO A 12 -14.28 11.00 -13.64
N VAL A 13 -14.74 12.13 -14.19
CA VAL A 13 -16.00 12.27 -14.95
C VAL A 13 -16.00 11.48 -16.26
N LEU A 14 -14.85 11.39 -16.96
CA LEU A 14 -14.78 10.69 -18.25
C LEU A 14 -14.77 9.16 -18.09
N ARG A 15 -14.38 8.64 -16.92
CA ARG A 15 -14.40 7.20 -16.62
C ARG A 15 -15.82 6.65 -16.45
N ALA A 16 -16.75 7.48 -15.97
CA ALA A 16 -18.16 7.11 -15.75
C ALA A 16 -18.97 6.95 -17.05
N ILE A 17 -18.59 7.63 -18.14
CA ILE A 17 -19.36 7.64 -19.39
C ILE A 17 -19.12 6.38 -20.23
N ALA A 18 -17.96 5.71 -20.08
CA ALA A 18 -17.59 4.55 -20.91
C ALA A 18 -18.00 3.18 -20.33
N PHE A 19 -18.25 3.06 -19.02
CA PHE A 19 -18.40 1.77 -18.35
C PHE A 19 -19.75 1.54 -17.66
N GLY A 20 -20.70 2.44 -17.84
CA GLY A 20 -21.89 2.47 -16.98
C GLY A 20 -21.51 2.83 -15.54
N SER A 21 -22.48 3.27 -14.75
CA SER A 21 -22.29 3.55 -13.34
C SER A 21 -22.06 2.23 -12.60
N VAL A 22 -20.81 1.76 -12.54
CA VAL A 22 -20.42 0.71 -11.60
C VAL A 22 -20.64 1.31 -10.21
N PRO A 23 -21.56 0.77 -9.39
CA PRO A 23 -21.74 1.27 -8.05
C PRO A 23 -20.40 1.17 -7.32
N PRO A 24 -19.98 2.20 -6.57
CA PRO A 24 -18.75 2.13 -5.81
C PRO A 24 -18.81 0.88 -4.92
N GLN A 25 -17.85 -0.04 -5.11
CA GLN A 25 -17.75 -1.19 -4.22
C GLN A 25 -17.52 -0.66 -2.81
N ARG A 26 -18.16 -1.32 -1.82
CA ARG A 26 -17.92 -0.98 -0.43
C ARG A 26 -16.43 -1.15 -0.14
N GLU A 27 -15.84 -0.13 0.46
CA GLU A 27 -14.46 -0.16 0.90
C GLU A 27 -14.24 -1.36 1.83
N PRO A 28 -13.15 -2.14 1.65
CA PRO A 28 -12.89 -3.26 2.53
C PRO A 28 -12.63 -2.75 3.95
N ASP A 29 -13.02 -3.52 4.97
CA ASP A 29 -12.77 -3.15 6.37
C ASP A 29 -11.31 -3.46 6.81
N VAL A 30 -10.52 -4.15 5.97
CA VAL A 30 -9.13 -4.56 6.21
C VAL A 30 -8.35 -4.72 4.90
N THR A 31 -7.05 -4.40 4.88
CA THR A 31 -6.19 -4.51 3.68
C THR A 31 -5.39 -5.82 3.59
N GLY A 32 -5.26 -6.57 4.70
CA GLY A 32 -4.40 -7.75 4.80
C GLY A 32 -2.95 -7.42 5.19
N HIS A 33 -2.08 -8.43 5.26
CA HIS A 33 -0.64 -8.24 5.53
C HIS A 33 0.11 -8.05 4.21
N HIS A 34 0.82 -6.93 4.08
CA HIS A 34 1.63 -6.62 2.91
C HIS A 34 3.08 -6.44 3.32
N CYS A 35 3.99 -7.12 2.62
CA CYS A 35 5.42 -7.07 2.90
C CYS A 35 6.13 -6.35 1.76
N PHE A 36 7.14 -5.57 2.15
CA PHE A 36 8.05 -4.90 1.23
C PHE A 36 9.47 -5.14 1.70
N ALA A 37 10.41 -5.21 0.76
CA ALA A 37 11.82 -5.35 1.07
C ALA A 37 12.67 -4.38 0.24
N LYS A 38 13.81 -4.01 0.80
CA LYS A 38 14.91 -3.35 0.08
C LYS A 38 16.25 -3.66 0.72
N THR A 39 17.32 -3.45 -0.03
CA THR A 39 18.68 -3.50 0.51
C THR A 39 19.05 -2.14 1.10
N GLY A 40 19.52 -2.15 2.34
CA GLY A 40 19.99 -0.95 3.02
C GLY A 40 21.35 -0.46 2.50
N PRO A 41 21.80 0.74 2.91
CA PRO A 41 23.03 1.37 2.43
C PRO A 41 24.30 0.55 2.72
N HIS A 42 24.29 -0.35 3.70
CA HIS A 42 25.42 -1.19 4.09
C HIS A 42 25.27 -2.66 3.65
N GLY A 43 24.26 -2.98 2.82
CA GLY A 43 24.00 -4.33 2.31
C GLY A 43 23.02 -5.16 3.15
N GLU A 44 22.52 -4.61 4.25
CA GLU A 44 21.55 -5.23 5.15
C GLU A 44 20.18 -5.42 4.49
N ARG A 45 19.45 -6.48 4.85
CA ARG A 45 18.08 -6.69 4.36
C ARG A 45 17.12 -5.91 5.23
N MET A 46 16.48 -4.90 4.64
CA MET A 46 15.40 -4.15 5.27
C MET A 46 14.06 -4.71 4.82
N VAL A 47 13.14 -4.91 5.75
CA VAL A 47 11.79 -5.43 5.51
C VAL A 47 10.79 -4.52 6.19
N ARG A 48 9.71 -4.19 5.51
CA ARG A 48 8.58 -3.43 6.06
C ARG A 48 7.29 -4.22 5.88
N VAL A 49 6.57 -4.42 6.97
CA VAL A 49 5.27 -5.10 6.98
C VAL A 49 4.20 -4.08 7.32
N ILE A 50 3.12 -4.07 6.54
CA ILE A 50 2.00 -3.16 6.69
C ILE A 50 0.72 -3.98 6.84
N PHE A 51 -0.04 -3.65 7.87
CA PHE A 51 -1.38 -4.17 8.12
C PHE A 51 -2.30 -2.99 8.44
N ALA A 52 -3.46 -2.88 7.80
CA ALA A 52 -4.42 -1.83 8.13
C ALA A 52 -5.85 -2.36 8.19
N ASP A 53 -6.60 -1.87 9.18
CA ASP A 53 -8.03 -2.07 9.37
C ASP A 53 -8.76 -0.72 9.38
N SER A 54 -10.08 -0.74 9.58
CA SER A 54 -10.92 0.47 9.57
C SER A 54 -10.61 1.48 10.67
N ASP A 55 -9.79 1.11 11.66
CA ASP A 55 -9.52 1.89 12.86
C ASP A 55 -8.04 2.31 12.95
N ARG A 56 -7.12 1.53 12.39
CA ARG A 56 -5.68 1.77 12.45
C ARG A 56 -4.87 1.10 11.33
N MET A 57 -3.70 1.67 11.07
CA MET A 57 -2.61 1.06 10.33
C MET A 57 -1.46 0.74 11.27
N LEU A 58 -0.92 -0.47 11.16
CA LEU A 58 0.27 -0.95 11.82
C LEU A 58 1.38 -1.10 10.78
N GLU A 59 2.53 -0.50 11.04
CA GLU A 59 3.74 -0.70 10.24
C GLU A 59 4.91 -1.12 11.12
N THR A 60 5.55 -2.22 10.74
CA THR A 60 6.76 -2.70 11.40
C THR A 60 7.89 -2.75 10.39
N ALA A 61 9.04 -2.16 10.72
CA ALA A 61 10.27 -2.30 9.95
C ALA A 61 11.26 -3.18 10.69
N THR A 62 11.90 -4.09 9.96
CA THR A 62 13.01 -4.89 10.46
C THR A 62 14.24 -4.69 9.59
N VAL A 63 15.40 -4.76 10.22
CA VAL A 63 16.71 -4.71 9.58
C VAL A 63 17.50 -5.92 10.04
N ASP A 64 17.94 -6.76 9.11
CA ASP A 64 18.58 -8.06 9.38
C ASP A 64 17.80 -8.92 10.39
N GLY A 65 16.47 -8.88 10.32
CA GLY A 65 15.57 -9.65 11.16
C GLY A 65 15.28 -9.06 12.55
N LEU A 66 15.86 -7.90 12.88
CA LEU A 66 15.58 -7.17 14.12
C LEU A 66 14.56 -6.07 13.87
N VAL A 67 13.53 -5.96 14.71
CA VAL A 67 12.56 -4.85 14.64
C VAL A 67 13.26 -3.55 15.00
N THR A 68 13.28 -2.60 14.07
CA THR A 68 13.91 -1.28 14.24
C THR A 68 12.88 -0.17 14.36
N GLU A 69 11.70 -0.34 13.76
CA GLU A 69 10.60 0.62 13.84
C GLU A 69 9.28 -0.13 13.99
N ASP A 70 8.41 0.40 14.84
CA ASP A 70 7.04 -0.07 14.99
C ASP A 70 6.13 1.14 15.20
N SER A 71 5.06 1.25 14.41
CA SER A 71 4.18 2.40 14.44
C SER A 71 2.72 1.99 14.25
N ALA A 72 1.85 2.67 14.99
CA ALA A 72 0.41 2.53 14.88
C ALA A 72 -0.21 3.89 14.58
N THR A 73 -0.77 4.06 13.38
CA THR A 73 -1.43 5.28 12.94
C THR A 73 -2.94 5.07 12.97
N PRO A 74 -3.72 5.86 13.73
CA PRO A 74 -5.18 5.80 13.67
C PRO A 74 -5.66 6.09 12.25
N VAL A 75 -6.55 5.24 11.73
CA VAL A 75 -7.18 5.39 10.42
C VAL A 75 -8.65 5.69 10.66
N GLY A 76 -9.18 6.71 9.98
CA GLY A 76 -10.62 6.95 9.97
C GLY A 76 -11.32 5.89 9.12
N ARG A 77 -12.55 5.51 9.50
CA ARG A 77 -13.37 4.52 8.77
C ARG A 77 -13.62 4.82 7.28
N ARG A 78 -13.29 6.02 6.82
CA ARG A 78 -13.32 6.42 5.41
C ARG A 78 -11.88 6.64 4.97
N ASP A 79 -11.54 6.12 3.80
CA ASP A 79 -10.28 6.32 3.08
C ASP A 79 -9.16 5.32 3.43
N LEU A 80 -9.46 4.15 4.00
CA LEU A 80 -8.52 3.04 4.17
C LEU A 80 -7.83 2.65 2.85
N ALA A 81 -8.61 2.49 1.77
CA ALA A 81 -8.11 2.14 0.45
C ALA A 81 -7.26 3.24 -0.18
N LEU A 82 -7.65 4.51 0.03
CA LEU A 82 -6.89 5.66 -0.46
C LEU A 82 -5.57 5.80 0.31
N MET A 83 -5.62 5.78 1.63
CA MET A 83 -4.44 5.83 2.51
C MET A 83 -3.46 4.70 2.18
N TYR A 84 -3.96 3.47 2.05
CA TYR A 84 -3.12 2.34 1.67
C TYR A 84 -2.52 2.54 0.26
N ALA A 85 -3.29 3.02 -0.72
CA ALA A 85 -2.79 3.28 -2.06
C ALA A 85 -1.70 4.38 -2.08
N GLU A 86 -1.87 5.45 -1.30
CA GLU A 86 -0.88 6.51 -1.11
C GLU A 86 0.40 5.96 -0.47
N ARG A 87 0.27 5.17 0.59
CA ARG A 87 1.42 4.57 1.27
C ARG A 87 2.16 3.57 0.38
N TYR A 88 1.43 2.76 -0.37
CA TYR A 88 2.00 1.84 -1.37
C TYR A 88 2.80 2.61 -2.43
N ALA A 89 2.23 3.67 -3.00
CA ALA A 89 2.92 4.50 -3.99
C ALA A 89 4.17 5.18 -3.41
N GLN A 90 4.10 5.64 -2.16
CA GLN A 90 5.26 6.20 -1.46
C GLN A 90 6.39 5.19 -1.33
N LEU A 91 6.10 3.96 -0.89
CA LEU A 91 7.11 2.92 -0.71
C LEU A 91 7.81 2.56 -2.02
N LEU A 92 7.04 2.44 -3.12
CA LEU A 92 7.62 2.25 -4.45
C LEU A 92 8.55 3.40 -4.85
N SER A 93 8.17 4.64 -4.54
CA SER A 93 9.00 5.82 -4.81
C SER A 93 10.30 5.85 -3.99
N GLU A 94 10.29 5.23 -2.82
CA GLU A 94 11.44 5.05 -1.92
C GLU A 94 12.25 3.77 -2.22
N ALA A 95 12.03 3.17 -3.40
CA ALA A 95 12.68 1.96 -3.89
C ALA A 95 12.42 0.68 -3.08
N TRP A 96 11.36 0.65 -2.27
CA TRP A 96 10.87 -0.60 -1.70
C TRP A 96 10.17 -1.43 -2.78
N GLN A 97 10.40 -2.74 -2.75
CA GLN A 97 9.75 -3.68 -3.66
C GLN A 97 8.74 -4.53 -2.90
N PRO A 98 7.55 -4.81 -3.47
CA PRO A 98 6.65 -5.80 -2.90
C PRO A 98 7.36 -7.14 -2.75
N ASP A 99 7.22 -7.76 -1.59
CA ASP A 99 7.85 -9.02 -1.26
C ASP A 99 6.80 -9.97 -0.64
N VAL A 100 7.04 -11.27 -0.75
CA VAL A 100 6.25 -12.27 -0.06
C VAL A 100 7.15 -12.86 1.01
N ILE A 101 7.14 -12.23 2.18
CA ILE A 101 7.76 -12.83 3.35
C ILE A 101 6.72 -13.74 3.95
N ALA A 102 6.84 -15.03 3.66
CA ALA A 102 6.11 -16.03 4.41
C ALA A 102 6.44 -15.80 5.91
N PRO A 103 5.44 -15.74 6.80
CA PRO A 103 5.74 -15.76 8.22
C PRO A 103 6.65 -16.97 8.48
N PRO A 104 7.65 -16.87 9.38
CA PRO A 104 8.44 -18.03 9.75
C PRO A 104 7.47 -19.14 10.12
N HIS A 105 7.57 -20.27 9.42
CA HIS A 105 6.78 -21.44 9.75
C HIS A 105 7.08 -21.79 11.23
N PRO A 106 6.05 -22.09 12.04
CA PRO A 106 6.24 -22.52 13.42
C PRO A 106 7.07 -23.80 13.50
#